data_AF-A0A961I5Y4-F1
#
_entry.id   AF-A0A961I5Y4-F1
#
_cell.length_a   1.000
_cell.length_b   1.000
_cell.length_c   1.000
_cell.angle_alpha   90.00
_cell.angle_beta   90.00
_cell.angle_gamma   90.00
#
_symmetry.space_group_name_H-M   'P 1'
#
loop_
_entity.id
_entity.type
_entity.pdbx_description
1 polymer ?
#
loop_
_entity_poly.entity_id
_entity_poly.type
_entity_poly.pdbx_seq_one_letter_code
_entity_poly.pdbx_strand_id
1 'polypeptide(L)'
;MTNLLKSIGLPIERFTDREAASGILLLISAALAVGLTNSQWGPMFQSFWQTPLGGQVGNYALQKPIVLWVNDGLMAVFFLLVGLEIKRELLVGELS
;
A
#
# COMPACT_ATOMS: atom_id res chain seq x y z
N MET A 1 0.18 -9.79 -27.28
CA MET A 1 0.67 -9.72 -25.89
C MET A 1 1.40 -8.39 -25.60
N THR A 2 1.00 -7.28 -26.23
CA THR A 2 1.65 -5.95 -26.11
C THR A 2 0.67 -4.86 -25.64
N ASN A 3 -0.65 -5.06 -25.78
CA ASN A 3 -1.66 -4.07 -25.39
C ASN A 3 -2.05 -4.14 -23.90
N LEU A 4 -1.84 -5.27 -23.22
CA LEU A 4 -2.18 -5.42 -21.80
C LEU A 4 -1.22 -4.65 -20.88
N LEU A 5 0.07 -4.60 -21.23
CA LEU A 5 1.08 -3.89 -20.44
C LEU A 5 0.90 -2.36 -20.51
N LYS A 6 0.45 -1.83 -21.65
CA LYS A 6 0.26 -0.39 -21.86
C LYS A 6 -0.99 0.17 -21.16
N SER A 7 -2.00 -0.67 -20.94
CA SER A 7 -3.27 -0.25 -20.32
C SER A 7 -3.15 0.02 -18.81
N ILE A 8 -2.14 -0.54 -18.14
CA ILE A 8 -1.92 -0.36 -16.69
C ILE A 8 -1.06 0.87 -16.40
N GLY A 9 -0.18 1.28 -17.33
CA GLY A 9 0.71 2.42 -17.13
C GLY A 9 0.01 3.79 -17.26
N LEU A 10 -0.93 3.93 -18.19
CA LEU A 10 -1.57 5.21 -18.52
C LEU A 10 -2.40 5.88 -17.40
N PRO A 11 -3.10 5.14 -16.51
CA PRO A 11 -3.82 5.76 -15.39
C PRO A 11 -2.88 6.28 -14.28
N ILE A 12 -1.76 5.58 -14.07
CA ILE A 12 -0.78 5.91 -13.04
C ILE A 12 0.05 7.12 -13.48
N GLU A 13 0.45 7.19 -14.76
CA GLU A 13 1.17 8.33 -15.34
C GLU A 13 0.43 9.66 -15.15
N ARG A 14 -0.89 9.69 -15.38
CA ARG A 14 -1.71 10.91 -15.18
C ARG A 14 -1.94 11.28 -13.71
N PHE A 15 -1.79 10.32 -12.79
CA PHE A 15 -1.79 10.56 -11.34
C PHE A 15 -0.42 11.03 -10.84
N THR A 16 0.65 10.54 -11.46
CA THR A 16 2.06 10.87 -11.18
C THR A 16 2.48 12.23 -11.74
N ASP A 17 1.86 12.73 -12.83
CA ASP A 17 2.08 14.09 -13.36
C ASP A 17 1.79 15.21 -12.34
N ARG A 18 1.21 14.86 -11.19
CA ARG A 18 1.15 15.70 -10.00
C ARG A 18 1.84 15.00 -8.84
N GLU A 19 3.16 14.95 -8.82
CA GLU A 19 3.96 14.45 -7.67
C GLU A 19 3.43 14.99 -6.33
N ALA A 20 3.05 16.27 -6.29
CA ALA A 20 2.43 16.90 -5.12
C ALA A 20 1.07 16.31 -4.70
N ALA A 21 0.27 15.78 -5.64
CA ALA A 21 -1.05 15.21 -5.33
C ALA A 21 -0.94 13.94 -4.48
N SER A 22 0.09 13.12 -4.71
CA SER A 22 0.33 11.91 -3.91
C SER A 22 0.64 12.25 -2.44
N GLY A 23 1.49 13.26 -2.22
CA GLY A 23 1.83 13.76 -0.89
C GLY A 23 0.65 14.40 -0.17
N ILE A 24 -0.16 15.20 -0.86
CA ILE A 24 -1.37 15.81 -0.29
C ILE A 24 -2.38 14.74 0.12
N LEU A 25 -2.61 13.72 -0.73
CA LEU A 25 -3.50 12.61 -0.40
C LEU A 25 -3.02 11.86 0.85
N LEU A 26 -1.71 11.60 0.96
CA LEU A 26 -1.12 10.94 2.13
C LEU A 26 -1.36 11.76 3.41
N LEU A 27 -1.13 13.07 3.35
CA LEU A 27 -1.38 13.98 4.48
C LEU A 27 -2.85 13.99 4.91
N ILE A 28 -3.78 14.05 3.94
CA ILE A 28 -5.22 14.01 4.22
C ILE A 28 -5.59 12.67 4.86
N SER A 29 -5.10 11.54 4.33
CA SER A 29 -5.36 10.22 4.90
C SER A 29 -4.83 10.11 6.33
N ALA A 30 -3.63 10.62 6.62
CA ALA A 30 -3.06 10.64 7.96
C ALA A 30 -3.88 11.51 8.92
N ALA A 31 -4.26 12.71 8.50
CA ALA A 31 -5.09 13.61 9.30
C ALA A 31 -6.46 12.99 9.61
N LEU A 32 -7.09 12.33 8.63
CA LEU A 32 -8.35 11.61 8.82
C LEU A 32 -8.19 10.43 9.79
N ALA A 33 -7.12 9.65 9.69
CA ALA A 33 -6.86 8.54 10.59
C ALA A 33 -6.70 9.01 12.05
N VAL A 34 -5.94 10.10 12.27
CA VAL A 34 -5.77 10.72 13.58
C VAL A 34 -7.11 11.27 14.09
N GLY A 35 -7.85 12.01 13.26
CA GLY A 35 -9.15 12.57 13.62
C GLY A 35 -10.17 11.51 14.00
N LEU A 36 -10.28 10.44 13.22
CA LEU A 36 -11.18 9.31 13.48
C LEU A 36 -10.81 8.58 14.77
N THR A 37 -9.53 8.32 15.00
CA THR A 37 -9.05 7.60 16.19
C THR A 37 -9.29 8.38 17.48
N ASN A 38 -9.20 9.72 17.43
CA ASN A 38 -9.46 10.58 18.59
C ASN A 38 -10.95 10.95 18.76
N SER A 39 -11.82 10.49 17.86
CA SER A 39 -13.27 10.76 17.93
C SER A 39 -14.01 9.70 18.76
N GLN A 40 -15.30 9.94 19.01
CA GLN A 40 -16.23 8.97 19.61
C GLN A 40 -16.31 7.62 18.85
N TRP A 41 -15.93 7.59 17.56
CA TRP A 41 -15.89 6.36 16.76
C TRP A 41 -14.53 5.64 16.81
N GLY A 42 -13.54 6.18 17.52
CA GLY A 42 -12.20 5.61 17.65
C GLY A 42 -12.19 4.14 18.07
N PRO A 43 -12.94 3.71 19.11
CA PRO A 43 -13.00 2.30 19.52
C PRO A 43 -13.56 1.37 18.43
N MET A 44 -14.57 1.83 17.68
CA MET A 44 -15.15 1.05 16.57
C MET A 44 -14.19 0.95 15.38
N PHE A 45 -13.48 2.03 15.08
CA PHE A 45 -12.43 2.04 14.06
C PHE A 45 -11.28 1.08 14.43
N GLN A 46 -10.85 1.12 15.69
CA GLN A 46 -9.79 0.23 16.18
C GLN A 46 -10.22 -1.24 16.19
N SER A 47 -11.46 -1.55 16.60
CA SER A 47 -11.96 -2.93 16.58
C SER A 47 -12.07 -3.50 15.17
N PHE A 48 -12.46 -2.68 14.19
CA PHE A 48 -12.43 -3.05 12.78
C PHE A 48 -11.02 -3.48 12.35
N TRP A 49 -10.00 -2.67 12.63
CA TRP A 49 -8.61 -2.99 12.28
C TRP A 49 -8.03 -4.20 13.02
N GLN A 50 -8.50 -4.44 14.25
CA GLN A 50 -8.11 -5.58 15.07
C GLN A 50 -8.89 -6.86 14.74
N THR A 51 -9.85 -6.81 13.82
CA THR A 51 -10.65 -7.98 13.47
C THR A 51 -9.73 -9.07 12.91
N PRO A 52 -9.71 -10.28 13.49
CA PRO A 52 -8.86 -11.35 13.02
C PRO A 52 -9.37 -11.85 11.66
N LEU A 53 -8.51 -11.80 10.66
CA LEU A 53 -8.72 -12.39 9.35
C LEU A 53 -7.67 -13.45 9.09
N GLY A 54 -8.08 -14.54 8.46
CA GLY A 54 -7.18 -15.63 8.14
C GLY A 54 -7.89 -16.96 7.89
N GLY A 55 -7.10 -18.00 7.72
CA GLY A 55 -7.57 -19.33 7.40
C GLY A 55 -6.75 -20.39 8.11
N GLN A 56 -7.33 -21.57 8.25
CA GLN A 56 -6.67 -22.76 8.75
C GLN A 56 -6.57 -23.79 7.64
N VAL A 57 -5.40 -24.40 7.48
CA VAL A 57 -5.16 -25.52 6.57
C VAL A 57 -4.55 -26.65 7.39
N GLY A 58 -5.35 -27.68 7.67
CA GLY A 58 -4.95 -28.76 8.58
C GLY A 58 -4.61 -28.23 9.97
N ASN A 59 -3.40 -28.51 10.45
CA ASN A 59 -2.93 -28.06 11.77
C ASN A 59 -2.30 -26.65 11.74
N TYR A 60 -2.15 -26.03 10.57
CA TYR A 60 -1.59 -24.69 10.45
C TYR A 60 -2.71 -23.65 10.44
N ALA A 61 -2.75 -22.81 11.46
CA ALA A 61 -3.66 -21.67 11.52
C ALA A 61 -2.89 -20.37 11.33
N LEU A 62 -3.28 -19.58 10.32
CA LEU A 62 -2.79 -18.23 10.15
C LEU A 62 -3.94 -17.29 10.42
N GLN A 63 -3.94 -16.65 11.59
CA GLN A 63 -4.88 -15.59 11.92
C GLN A 63 -4.09 -14.34 12.25
N LYS A 64 -4.40 -13.26 11.54
CA LYS A 64 -3.78 -11.95 11.77
C LYS A 64 -4.86 -10.87 11.72
N PRO A 65 -4.76 -9.84 12.57
CA PRO A 65 -5.59 -8.64 12.43
C PRO A 65 -5.55 -8.07 11.00
N ILE A 66 -6.65 -7.46 10.56
CA ILE A 66 -6.75 -6.79 9.24
C ILE A 66 -5.59 -5.83 9.02
N VAL A 67 -5.21 -5.08 10.06
CA VAL A 67 -4.11 -4.10 9.97
C VAL A 67 -2.79 -4.72 9.55
N LEU A 68 -2.49 -5.96 9.97
CA LEU A 68 -1.26 -6.64 9.58
C LEU A 68 -1.31 -7.12 8.13
N TRP A 69 -2.45 -7.64 7.68
CA TRP A 69 -2.64 -8.02 6.27
C TRP A 69 -2.44 -6.84 5.31
N VAL A 70 -3.02 -5.69 5.65
CA VAL A 70 -2.87 -4.48 4.85
C VAL A 70 -1.44 -3.97 4.89
N ASN A 71 -0.78 -4.00 6.05
CA ASN A 71 0.62 -3.60 6.17
C ASN A 71 1.52 -4.50 5.31
N ASP A 72 1.44 -5.82 5.47
CA ASP A 72 2.25 -6.78 4.73
C ASP A 72 2.01 -6.67 3.21
N GLY A 73 0.74 -6.52 2.79
CA GLY A 73 0.36 -6.38 1.39
C GLY A 73 0.84 -5.08 0.75
N LEU A 74 0.64 -3.93 1.41
CA LEU A 74 1.11 -2.64 0.91
C LEU A 74 2.64 -2.57 0.89
N MET A 75 3.30 -3.11 1.91
CA MET A 75 4.76 -3.17 1.96
C MET A 75 5.33 -4.05 0.85
N ALA A 76 4.69 -5.19 0.53
CA ALA A 76 5.11 -6.02 -0.59
C ALA A 76 5.06 -5.26 -1.93
N VAL A 77 3.99 -4.49 -2.17
CA VAL A 77 3.88 -3.64 -3.38
C VAL A 77 4.91 -2.52 -3.38
N PHE A 78 5.09 -1.83 -2.25
CA PHE A 78 6.09 -0.77 -2.09
C PHE A 78 7.50 -1.27 -2.39
N PHE A 79 7.92 -2.38 -1.75
CA PHE A 79 9.24 -2.96 -1.96
C PHE A 79 9.43 -3.51 -3.37
N LEU A 80 8.37 -4.02 -4.01
CA LEU A 80 8.45 -4.42 -5.41
C LEU A 80 8.79 -3.21 -6.30
N LEU A 81 8.09 -2.09 -6.14
CA LEU A 81 8.33 -0.88 -6.92
C LEU A 81 9.73 -0.31 -6.66
N VAL A 82 10.12 -0.20 -5.39
CA VAL A 82 11.47 0.25 -4.99
C VAL A 82 12.53 -0.68 -5.56
N GLY A 83 12.33 -2.00 -5.50
CA GLY A 83 13.27 -2.98 -6.05
C GLY A 83 13.43 -2.87 -7.57
N LEU A 84 12.34 -2.60 -8.30
CA LEU A 84 12.38 -2.37 -9.75
C LEU A 84 13.10 -1.06 -10.09
N GLU A 85 12.88 -0.01 -9.29
CA GLU A 85 13.55 1.28 -9.47
C GLU A 85 15.06 1.15 -9.22
N ILE A 86 15.47 0.55 -8.11
CA ILE A 86 16.88 0.27 -7.82
C ILE A 86 17.51 -0.57 -8.94
N LYS A 87 16.82 -1.62 -9.41
CA LYS A 87 17.32 -2.43 -10.53
C LYS A 87 17.50 -1.59 -11.80
N ARG A 88 16.58 -0.67 -12.09
CA ARG A 88 16.64 0.24 -13.24
C ARG A 88 17.85 1.16 -13.13
N GLU A 89 18.05 1.77 -11.96
CA GLU A 89 19.19 2.64 -11.68
C GLU A 89 20.53 1.91 -11.79
N LEU A 90 20.62 0.67 -11.32
CA LEU A 90 21.83 -0.15 -11.43
C LEU A 90 22.19 -0.55 -12.86
N LEU A 91 21.20 -0.69 -13.75
CA LEU A 91 21.41 -1.17 -15.13
C LEU A 91 21.54 -0.05 -16.16
N VAL A 92 20.87 1.09 -15.93
CA VAL A 92 20.72 2.18 -16.90
C VAL A 92 21.18 3.54 -16.33
N GLY A 93 21.28 3.67 -15.00
CA GLY A 93 21.77 4.88 -14.35
C GLY A 93 23.30 4.99 -14.31
N GLU A 94 23.80 6.17 -13.95
CA GLU A 94 25.22 6.58 -13.91
C GLU A 94 26.07 5.88 -12.81
N LEU A 95 25.72 4.66 -12.37
CA LEU A 95 26.52 3.89 -11.42
C LEU A 95 27.62 3.08 -12.12
N SER A 96 28.32 3.72 -13.05
CA SER A 96 29.62 3.28 -13.59
C SER A 96 30.72 4.22 -13.13
#